data_AF-A0A955N3P4-F1
#
_entry.id   AF-A0A955N3P4-F1
#
_cell.length_a   1.000
_cell.length_b   1.000
_cell.length_c   1.000
_cell.angle_alpha   90.00
_cell.angle_beta   90.00
_cell.angle_gamma   90.00
#
_symmetry.space_group_name_H-M   'P 1'
#
loop_
_entity.id
_entity.type
_entity.pdbx_description
1 polymer ?
#
loop_
_entity_poly.entity_id
_entity_poly.type
_entity_poly.pdbx_seq_one_letter_code
_entity_poly.pdbx_strand_id
1 'polypeptide(L)'
;MNNKFSMVFFLVGMLVAIPSFVLASGDRQDQVSNWKMETQGWSIEDHMAAAKAEEEEVQSLESRVQQMEKRIANLEKKPYFDPKGINKSALKLLSGNLKGKMNLMNEKVAWHYRQADQAQLTE
;
A
#
# COMPACT_ATOMS: atom_id res chain seq x y z
N MET A 1 7.82 40.90 -24.59
CA MET A 1 8.16 40.82 -23.15
C MET A 1 6.83 40.83 -22.42
N ASN A 2 6.18 39.66 -22.29
CA ASN A 2 6.32 38.69 -21.19
C ASN A 2 5.88 39.34 -19.86
N ASN A 3 4.90 38.87 -19.09
CA ASN A 3 4.11 37.65 -19.10
C ASN A 3 2.71 37.92 -18.55
N LYS A 4 1.76 37.11 -19.03
CA LYS A 4 0.37 37.03 -18.60
C LYS A 4 0.23 36.08 -17.40
N PHE A 5 -0.97 36.11 -16.80
CA PHE A 5 -1.63 35.13 -15.92
C PHE A 5 -1.23 35.19 -14.44
N SER A 6 -2.08 35.80 -13.61
CA SER A 6 -3.38 35.31 -13.11
C SER A 6 -3.19 34.31 -11.96
N MET A 7 -3.23 34.90 -10.78
CA MET A 7 -3.33 34.30 -9.47
C MET A 7 -4.70 33.63 -9.35
N VAL A 8 -4.75 32.30 -9.30
CA VAL A 8 -5.93 31.54 -8.90
C VAL A 8 -5.52 30.64 -7.74
N PHE A 9 -6.05 30.98 -6.57
CA PHE A 9 -5.96 30.20 -5.34
C PHE A 9 -6.80 28.93 -5.46
N PHE A 10 -6.22 27.84 -4.94
CA PHE A 10 -6.83 26.72 -4.21
C PHE A 10 -8.32 26.44 -4.46
N LEU A 11 -8.60 25.26 -5.00
CA LEU A 11 -9.70 24.44 -4.50
C LEU A 11 -9.34 22.95 -4.61
N VAL A 12 -8.99 22.44 -3.43
CA VAL A 12 -9.14 21.06 -2.98
C VAL A 12 -10.34 20.40 -3.65
N GLY A 13 -10.04 19.39 -4.45
CA GLY A 13 -11.02 18.47 -5.03
C GLY A 13 -10.44 17.06 -5.05
N MET A 14 -9.76 16.66 -3.97
CA MET A 14 -9.27 15.30 -3.83
C MET A 14 -10.48 14.41 -3.53
N LEU A 15 -11.05 13.86 -4.61
CA LEU A 15 -11.95 12.73 -4.58
C LEU A 15 -11.31 11.67 -3.67
N VAL A 16 -11.95 11.37 -2.54
CA VAL A 16 -11.60 10.17 -1.76
C VAL A 16 -12.11 8.98 -2.57
N ALA A 17 -11.32 8.56 -3.55
CA ALA A 17 -11.54 7.33 -4.27
C ALA A 17 -11.21 6.18 -3.30
N ILE A 18 -12.25 5.58 -2.74
CA ILE A 18 -12.17 4.27 -2.07
C ILE A 18 -11.61 3.29 -3.12
N PRO A 19 -10.40 2.71 -2.97
CA PRO A 19 -9.96 1.75 -3.95
C PRO A 19 -10.79 0.47 -3.80
N SER A 20 -11.47 0.14 -4.89
CA SER A 20 -12.28 -1.06 -5.07
C SER A 20 -11.52 -2.32 -4.66
N PHE A 21 -12.20 -3.17 -3.91
CA PHE A 21 -11.72 -4.48 -3.50
C PHE A 21 -11.68 -5.41 -4.72
N VAL A 22 -10.56 -5.45 -5.44
CA VAL A 22 -10.36 -6.41 -6.55
C VAL A 22 -9.59 -7.62 -6.02
N LEU A 23 -10.30 -8.74 -5.95
CA LEU A 23 -9.76 -10.07 -5.69
C LEU A 23 -9.12 -10.59 -7.00
N ALA A 24 -7.93 -10.08 -7.37
CA ALA A 24 -7.18 -10.55 -8.53
C ALA A 24 -6.00 -11.42 -8.07
N SER A 25 -6.11 -12.72 -8.27
CA SER A 25 -5.07 -13.72 -8.02
C SER A 25 -4.19 -13.99 -9.25
N GLY A 26 -3.87 -12.96 -10.06
CA GLY A 26 -3.15 -13.11 -11.33
C GLY A 26 -1.91 -12.23 -11.56
N ASP A 27 -1.86 -11.00 -11.04
CA ASP A 27 -0.89 -9.98 -11.53
C ASP A 27 0.24 -9.61 -10.55
N ARG A 28 0.71 -10.56 -9.73
CA ARG A 28 1.64 -10.19 -8.64
C ARG A 28 3.06 -9.86 -9.06
N GLN A 29 3.49 -10.14 -10.28
CA GLN A 29 4.89 -10.01 -10.67
C GLN A 29 5.14 -8.84 -11.63
N ASP A 30 4.22 -8.57 -12.57
CA ASP A 30 4.37 -7.47 -13.54
C ASP A 30 4.15 -6.08 -12.92
N GLN A 31 3.35 -5.96 -11.86
CA GLN A 31 3.21 -4.69 -11.14
C GLN A 31 4.45 -4.32 -10.31
N VAL A 32 5.34 -5.24 -9.94
CA VAL A 32 6.45 -4.98 -8.99
C VAL A 32 7.58 -4.16 -9.62
N SER A 33 7.63 -4.06 -10.95
CA SER A 33 8.69 -3.37 -11.69
C SER A 33 8.27 -2.01 -12.26
N ASN A 34 6.99 -1.82 -12.54
CA ASN A 34 6.53 -0.65 -13.29
C ASN A 34 6.63 0.66 -12.49
N TRP A 35 6.29 0.63 -11.20
CA TRP A 35 6.28 1.83 -10.35
C TRP A 35 7.68 2.46 -10.17
N LYS A 36 8.77 1.69 -10.24
CA LYS A 36 10.14 2.24 -10.15
C LYS A 36 10.47 3.13 -11.34
N MET A 37 10.04 2.73 -12.55
CA MET A 37 10.28 3.51 -13.77
C MET A 37 9.40 4.77 -13.79
N GLU A 38 8.15 4.66 -13.36
CA GLU A 38 7.21 5.80 -13.30
C GLU A 38 7.67 6.91 -12.36
N THR A 39 8.52 6.58 -11.38
CA THR A 39 8.90 7.49 -10.29
C THR A 39 10.38 7.89 -10.30
N GLN A 40 11.18 7.43 -11.28
CA GLN A 40 12.63 7.64 -11.33
C GLN A 40 13.08 9.12 -11.48
N GLY A 41 12.17 10.02 -11.85
CA GLY A 41 12.44 11.45 -12.00
C GLY A 41 11.73 12.34 -10.98
N TRP A 42 11.21 11.76 -9.90
CA TRP A 42 10.49 12.51 -8.87
C TRP A 42 11.45 13.34 -8.01
N SER A 43 10.93 14.41 -7.41
CA SER A 43 11.68 15.19 -6.43
C SER A 43 11.89 14.40 -5.13
N ILE A 44 12.80 14.87 -4.29
CA ILE A 44 13.01 14.30 -2.94
C ILE A 44 11.70 14.38 -2.15
N GLU A 45 11.01 15.52 -2.20
CA GLU A 45 9.76 15.75 -1.50
C GLU A 45 8.67 14.76 -1.94
N ASP A 46 8.57 14.50 -3.25
CA ASP A 46 7.61 13.54 -3.81
C ASP A 46 7.90 12.11 -3.35
N HIS A 47 9.18 11.71 -3.35
CA HIS A 47 9.60 10.40 -2.85
C HIS A 47 9.28 10.24 -1.34
N MET A 48 9.56 11.26 -0.54
CA MET A 48 9.27 11.24 0.90
C MET A 48 7.76 11.22 1.20
N ALA A 49 6.97 11.98 0.44
CA ALA A 49 5.51 11.98 0.56
C ALA A 49 4.91 10.62 0.20
N ALA A 50 5.39 9.99 -0.88
CA ALA A 50 4.95 8.67 -1.30
C ALA A 50 5.32 7.59 -0.27
N ALA A 51 6.56 7.59 0.22
CA ALA A 51 7.00 6.67 1.27
C ALA A 51 6.08 6.76 2.50
N LYS A 52 5.78 7.97 2.97
CA LYS A 52 4.90 8.17 4.13
C LYS A 52 3.47 7.67 3.89
N ALA A 53 2.90 7.96 2.71
CA ALA A 53 1.56 7.49 2.37
C ALA A 53 1.49 5.94 2.33
N GLU A 54 2.52 5.30 1.79
CA GLU A 54 2.63 3.85 1.75
C GLU A 54 2.81 3.25 3.16
N GLU A 55 3.60 3.88 4.03
CA GLU A 55 3.74 3.47 5.43
C GLU A 55 2.40 3.53 6.20
N GLU A 56 1.62 4.59 6.02
CA GLU A 56 0.29 4.73 6.63
C GLU A 56 -0.66 3.62 6.16
N GLU A 57 -0.64 3.28 4.87
CA GLU A 57 -1.42 2.16 4.36
C GLU A 57 -0.90 0.81 4.89
N VAL A 58 0.42 0.60 5.02
CA VAL A 58 0.99 -0.61 5.65
C VAL A 58 0.48 -0.76 7.08
N GLN A 59 0.52 0.29 7.90
CA GLN A 59 0.01 0.25 9.29
C GLN A 59 -1.48 -0.13 9.34
N SER A 60 -2.28 0.39 8.42
CA SER A 60 -3.70 0.02 8.29
C SER A 60 -3.87 -1.46 7.93
N LEU A 61 -3.07 -1.97 6.99
CA LEU A 61 -3.09 -3.38 6.59
C LEU A 61 -2.62 -4.31 7.73
N GLU A 62 -1.62 -3.90 8.50
CA GLU A 62 -1.12 -4.65 9.66
C GLU A 62 -2.22 -4.84 10.70
N SER A 63 -2.94 -3.76 11.04
CA SER A 63 -4.09 -3.83 11.96
C SER A 63 -5.16 -4.82 11.47
N ARG A 64 -5.46 -4.80 10.16
CA ARG A 64 -6.42 -5.74 9.56
C ARG A 64 -5.94 -7.17 9.63
N VAL A 65 -4.66 -7.44 9.35
CA VAL A 65 -4.05 -8.77 9.46
C VAL A 65 -4.12 -9.27 10.90
N GLN A 66 -3.76 -8.44 11.88
CA GLN A 66 -3.84 -8.81 13.30
C GLN A 66 -5.28 -9.17 13.72
N GLN A 67 -6.28 -8.43 13.23
CA GLN A 67 -7.70 -8.77 13.49
C GLN A 67 -8.10 -10.11 12.87
N MET A 68 -7.65 -10.40 11.64
CA MET A 68 -7.91 -11.69 11.00
C MET A 68 -7.22 -12.84 11.74
N GLU A 69 -5.98 -12.66 12.19
CA GLU A 69 -5.24 -13.66 12.97
C GLU A 69 -5.93 -13.95 14.31
N LYS A 70 -6.41 -12.93 15.01
CA LYS A 70 -7.23 -13.10 16.23
C LYS A 70 -8.50 -13.91 15.93
N ARG A 71 -9.18 -13.64 14.81
CA ARG A 71 -10.37 -14.40 14.39
C ARG A 71 -10.03 -15.85 14.07
N ILE A 72 -8.93 -16.10 13.36
CA ILE A 72 -8.44 -17.45 13.07
C ILE A 72 -8.20 -18.23 14.37
N ALA A 73 -7.48 -17.63 15.32
CA ALA A 73 -7.19 -18.25 16.61
C ALA A 73 -8.49 -18.58 17.40
N ASN A 74 -9.51 -17.72 17.31
CA ASN A 74 -10.80 -17.97 17.93
C ASN A 74 -11.54 -19.15 17.27
N LEU A 75 -11.52 -19.26 15.94
CA LEU A 75 -12.11 -20.38 15.20
C LEU A 75 -11.37 -21.70 15.47
N GLU A 76 -10.06 -21.66 15.68
CA GLU A 76 -9.27 -22.83 16.07
C GLU A 76 -9.65 -23.34 17.47
N LYS A 77 -9.94 -22.45 18.41
CA LYS A 77 -10.42 -22.81 19.76
C LYS A 77 -11.88 -23.27 19.77
N LYS A 78 -12.69 -22.81 18.82
CA LYS A 78 -14.13 -23.06 18.77
C LYS A 78 -14.54 -23.64 17.41
N PRO A 79 -14.12 -24.89 17.10
CA PRO A 79 -14.33 -25.49 15.79
C PRO A 79 -15.81 -25.66 15.42
N TYR A 80 -16.71 -25.70 16.41
CA TYR A 80 -18.16 -25.75 16.17
C TYR A 80 -18.72 -24.50 15.47
N PHE A 81 -18.03 -23.35 15.54
CA PHE A 81 -18.40 -22.15 14.79
C PHE A 81 -17.89 -22.15 13.34
N ASP A 82 -17.01 -23.08 12.98
CA ASP A 82 -16.58 -23.32 11.61
C ASP A 82 -16.34 -24.82 11.37
N PRO A 83 -17.40 -25.65 11.39
CA PRO A 83 -17.27 -27.11 11.36
C PRO A 83 -16.59 -27.63 10.09
N LYS A 84 -16.73 -26.89 8.98
CA LYS A 84 -16.13 -27.20 7.68
C LYS A 84 -14.77 -26.53 7.47
N GLY A 85 -14.32 -25.67 8.39
CA GLY A 85 -13.06 -24.95 8.27
C GLY A 85 -13.03 -23.90 7.15
N ILE A 86 -14.18 -23.54 6.56
CA ILE A 86 -14.28 -22.65 5.40
C ILE A 86 -13.88 -21.23 5.82
N ASN A 87 -14.39 -20.75 6.94
CA ASN A 87 -14.11 -19.39 7.42
C ASN A 87 -12.65 -19.23 7.80
N LYS A 88 -12.08 -20.21 8.49
CA LYS A 88 -10.66 -20.23 8.85
C LYS A 88 -9.77 -20.23 7.61
N SER A 89 -10.09 -21.07 6.62
CA SER A 89 -9.29 -21.18 5.39
C SER A 89 -9.35 -19.90 4.58
N ALA A 90 -10.53 -19.30 4.43
CA ALA A 90 -10.71 -18.01 3.77
C ALA A 90 -9.92 -16.89 4.47
N LEU A 91 -10.00 -16.80 5.80
CA LEU A 91 -9.24 -15.81 6.57
C LEU A 91 -7.73 -16.01 6.45
N LYS A 92 -7.24 -17.25 6.45
CA LYS A 92 -5.81 -17.55 6.25
C LYS A 92 -5.33 -17.08 4.87
N LEU A 93 -6.11 -17.34 3.83
CA LEU A 93 -5.79 -16.92 2.47
C LEU A 93 -5.78 -15.38 2.34
N LEU A 94 -6.81 -14.71 2.87
CA LEU A 94 -6.89 -13.25 2.88
C LEU A 94 -5.72 -12.62 3.66
N SER A 95 -5.43 -13.12 4.86
CA SER A 95 -4.30 -12.65 5.67
C SER A 95 -2.97 -12.83 4.93
N GLY A 96 -2.75 -13.98 4.29
CA GLY A 96 -1.57 -14.23 3.45
C GLY A 96 -1.45 -13.25 2.28
N ASN A 97 -2.56 -12.96 1.60
CA ASN A 97 -2.58 -11.99 0.51
C ASN A 97 -2.25 -10.57 0.98
N LEU A 98 -2.79 -10.14 2.12
CA LEU A 98 -2.49 -8.83 2.70
C LEU A 98 -1.03 -8.72 3.14
N LYS A 99 -0.46 -9.78 3.73
CA LYS A 99 0.97 -9.85 4.04
C LYS A 99 1.85 -9.71 2.79
N GLY A 100 1.47 -10.37 1.70
CA GLY A 100 2.15 -10.19 0.42
C GLY A 100 2.10 -8.73 -0.08
N LYS A 101 0.95 -8.07 0.04
CA LYS A 101 0.80 -6.64 -0.32
C LYS A 101 1.67 -5.74 0.57
N MET A 102 1.68 -5.97 1.89
CA MET A 102 2.51 -5.19 2.81
C MET A 102 4.00 -5.34 2.51
N ASN A 103 4.47 -6.55 2.18
CA ASN A 103 5.86 -6.74 1.79
C ASN A 103 6.22 -5.93 0.55
N LEU A 104 5.37 -5.94 -0.48
CA LEU A 104 5.58 -5.13 -1.67
C LEU A 104 5.60 -3.63 -1.34
N MET A 105 4.70 -3.16 -0.49
CA MET A 105 4.68 -1.75 -0.06
C MET A 105 5.91 -1.37 0.74
N ASN A 106 6.38 -2.23 1.64
CA ASN A 106 7.63 -2.01 2.37
C ASN A 106 8.84 -1.94 1.43
N GLU A 107 8.86 -2.74 0.36
CA GLU A 107 9.89 -2.63 -0.68
C GLU A 107 9.83 -1.29 -1.43
N LYS A 108 8.63 -0.76 -1.68
CA LYS A 108 8.43 0.56 -2.29
C LYS A 108 8.89 1.70 -1.39
N VAL A 109 8.47 1.69 -0.12
CA VAL A 109 8.93 2.63 0.92
C VAL A 109 10.47 2.66 0.98
N ALA A 110 11.10 1.49 1.09
CA ALA A 110 12.56 1.39 1.13
C ALA A 110 13.23 1.88 -0.17
N TRP A 111 12.57 1.73 -1.32
CA TRP A 111 13.07 2.27 -2.57
C TRP A 111 12.96 3.80 -2.61
N HIS A 112 11.83 4.37 -2.21
CA HIS A 112 11.61 5.81 -2.15
C HIS A 112 12.63 6.51 -1.22
N TYR A 113 12.88 5.97 -0.03
CA TYR A 113 13.91 6.50 0.86
C TYR A 113 15.31 6.48 0.23
N ARG A 114 15.68 5.37 -0.43
CA ARG A 114 16.97 5.30 -1.13
C ARG A 114 17.10 6.32 -2.27
N GLN A 115 16.03 6.59 -3.02
CA GLN A 115 16.07 7.63 -4.06
C GLN A 115 16.22 9.02 -3.47
N ALA A 116 15.50 9.31 -2.38
CA ALA A 116 15.63 10.58 -1.66
C ALA A 116 17.06 10.79 -1.14
N ASP A 117 17.66 9.76 -0.54
CA ASP A 117 19.04 9.82 -0.05
C ASP A 117 20.05 10.02 -1.19
N GLN A 118 19.84 9.35 -2.33
CA GLN A 118 20.72 9.49 -3.50
C GLN A 118 20.68 10.90 -4.09
N ALA A 119 19.49 11.50 -4.18
CA ALA A 119 19.32 12.84 -4.71
C ALA A 119 19.97 13.90 -3.79
N GLN A 120 19.92 13.73 -2.47
CA GLN A 120 20.58 14.62 -1.51
C GLN A 120 22.11 14.62 -1.63
N LEU A 121 22.72 13.51 -2.08
CA LEU A 121 24.18 13.42 -2.27
C LEU A 121 24.67 14.09 -3.56
N THR A 122 23.75 14.42 -4.47
CA THR A 122 24.07 15.00 -5.78
C THR A 122 23.87 16.52 -5.84
N GLU A 123 23.32 17.12 -4.79
CA GLU A 123 23.23 18.57 -4.56
C GLU A 123 24.46 19.12 -3.83
#